data_AF-A0A9P5S910-F1
#
_entry.id   AF-A0A9P5S910-F1
#
_cell.length_a   1.000
_cell.length_b   1.000
_cell.length_c   1.000
_cell.angle_alpha   90.00
_cell.angle_beta   90.00
_cell.angle_gamma   90.00
#
_symmetry.space_group_name_H-M   'P 1'
#
loop_
_entity.id
_entity.type
_entity.pdbx_description
1 polymer ?
#
loop_
_entity_poly.entity_id
_entity_poly.type
_entity_poly.pdbx_seq_one_letter_code
_entity_poly.pdbx_strand_id
1 'polypeptide(L)'
;MEVDPFEARLEFLSLLGKLNASQHSIQKVGNFAMKNRKLHEDLYNCIIEELEQTKSLNTRMNIFYVLDSICHQSHKAGFHGYIDLIQKNLPRIIECVTPSGPKGNVNVAGTKKILELWRVRKLFSDSALDKVEKPLLSRELGADAPASFDTGFTKDDILKRMDEDRERHKRIREEIWIRPSDEDPGAEFLQYWDDVSDLDEVDYEDMEAENEKYLPGYPWELEFDRFLPSPAIFKLKPGLSVKLMESVFSDTAVITPSATTTTVFITIFRSRYSDGGTFDEI
;
A
#
# COMPACT_ATOMS: atom_id res chain seq x y z
N MET A 1 -6.23 5.88 -40.52
CA MET A 1 -5.43 6.96 -41.14
C MET A 1 -4.04 6.82 -40.55
N GLU A 2 -3.05 6.52 -41.37
CA GLU A 2 -1.65 6.44 -40.92
C GLU A 2 -1.14 7.88 -40.76
N VAL A 3 -0.66 8.22 -39.57
CA VAL A 3 -0.04 9.52 -39.31
C VAL A 3 1.35 9.51 -39.93
N ASP A 4 1.72 10.60 -40.58
CA ASP A 4 3.06 10.78 -41.14
C ASP A 4 4.14 10.66 -40.03
N PRO A 5 5.27 9.97 -40.26
CA PRO A 5 6.31 9.79 -39.23
C PRO A 5 6.84 11.09 -38.63
N PHE A 6 7.00 12.14 -39.43
CA PHE A 6 7.51 13.42 -38.94
C PHE A 6 6.46 14.14 -38.09
N GLU A 7 5.20 14.13 -38.53
CA GLU A 7 4.09 14.68 -37.75
C GLU A 7 3.92 13.94 -36.41
N ALA A 8 3.96 12.60 -36.43
CA ALA A 8 3.87 11.77 -35.24
C ALA A 8 5.00 12.07 -34.24
N ARG A 9 6.23 12.27 -34.73
CA ARG A 9 7.37 12.65 -33.89
C ARG A 9 7.17 14.01 -33.23
N LEU A 10 6.72 15.02 -33.98
CA LEU A 10 6.50 16.37 -33.45
C LEU A 10 5.40 16.40 -32.39
N GLU A 11 4.30 15.70 -32.65
CA GLU A 11 3.20 15.59 -31.68
C GLU A 11 3.68 14.86 -30.42
N PHE A 12 4.41 13.75 -30.58
CA PHE A 12 4.92 12.96 -29.46
C PHE A 12 5.90 13.74 -28.58
N LEU A 13 6.83 14.49 -29.17
CA LEU A 13 7.72 15.39 -28.42
C LEU A 13 6.94 16.49 -27.68
N SER A 14 5.86 17.02 -28.26
CA SER A 14 4.99 17.98 -27.57
C SER A 14 4.30 17.36 -26.34
N LEU A 15 3.93 16.07 -26.42
CA LEU A 15 3.35 15.34 -25.29
C LEU A 15 4.40 15.08 -24.21
N LEU A 16 5.61 14.64 -24.59
CA LEU A 16 6.73 14.43 -23.66
C LEU A 16 7.13 15.73 -22.94
N GLY A 17 7.18 16.86 -23.65
CA GLY A 17 7.49 18.16 -23.05
C GLY A 17 6.45 18.66 -22.03
N LYS A 18 5.24 18.09 -22.03
CA LYS A 18 4.15 18.41 -21.07
C LYS A 18 3.98 17.30 -20.01
N LEU A 19 4.91 16.35 -19.96
CA LEU A 19 4.83 15.20 -19.07
C LEU A 19 4.96 15.64 -17.59
N ASN A 20 4.12 15.07 -16.75
CA ASN A 20 4.12 15.26 -15.30
C ASN A 20 3.68 13.96 -14.62
N ALA A 21 3.65 13.93 -13.29
CA ALA A 21 3.26 12.75 -12.51
C ALA A 21 1.77 12.39 -12.60
N SER A 22 0.96 13.11 -13.38
CA SER A 22 -0.44 12.74 -13.53
C SER A 22 -0.59 11.48 -14.36
N GLN A 23 -1.44 10.58 -13.89
CA GLN A 23 -1.77 9.35 -14.59
C GLN A 23 -2.38 9.67 -15.96
N HIS A 24 -3.16 10.75 -16.05
CA HIS A 24 -3.69 11.22 -17.33
C HIS A 24 -2.56 11.60 -18.31
N SER A 25 -1.53 12.32 -17.85
CA SER A 25 -0.39 12.68 -18.71
C SER A 25 0.39 11.44 -19.14
N ILE A 26 0.71 10.54 -18.22
CA ILE A 26 1.43 9.28 -18.49
C ILE A 26 0.66 8.39 -19.47
N GLN A 27 -0.64 8.18 -19.22
CA GLN A 27 -1.50 7.37 -20.08
C GLN A 27 -1.69 8.01 -21.45
N LYS A 28 -1.78 9.35 -21.55
CA LYS A 28 -1.88 10.02 -22.83
C LYS A 28 -0.67 9.76 -23.73
N VAL A 29 0.55 9.82 -23.17
CA VAL A 29 1.78 9.49 -23.91
C VAL A 29 1.81 8.00 -24.29
N GLY A 30 1.52 7.10 -23.33
CA GLY A 30 1.51 5.66 -23.59
C GLY A 30 0.49 5.25 -24.66
N ASN A 31 -0.73 5.78 -24.59
CA ASN A 31 -1.79 5.53 -25.57
C ASN A 31 -1.40 6.04 -26.97
N PHE A 32 -0.73 7.19 -27.06
CA PHE A 32 -0.24 7.70 -28.34
C PHE A 32 0.80 6.76 -28.95
N ALA A 33 1.77 6.30 -28.14
CA ALA A 33 2.79 5.36 -28.58
C ALA A 33 2.17 4.05 -29.10
N MET A 34 1.22 3.48 -28.35
CA MET A 34 0.56 2.23 -28.72
C MET A 34 -0.37 2.38 -29.93
N LYS A 35 -1.07 3.50 -30.07
CA LYS A 35 -1.88 3.82 -31.26
C LYS A 35 -1.01 3.88 -32.52
N ASN A 36 0.22 4.38 -32.39
CA ASN A 36 1.19 4.53 -33.49
C ASN A 36 2.31 3.48 -33.43
N ARG A 37 2.06 2.27 -32.91
CA ARG A 37 3.05 1.19 -32.73
C ARG A 37 3.87 0.80 -33.97
N LYS A 38 3.39 1.12 -35.18
CA LYS A 38 4.18 0.93 -36.42
C LYS A 38 5.47 1.76 -36.42
N LEU A 39 5.46 2.91 -35.73
CA LEU A 39 6.58 3.84 -35.59
C LEU A 39 7.34 3.63 -34.27
N HIS A 40 7.19 2.46 -33.62
CA HIS A 40 7.70 2.22 -32.28
C HIS A 40 9.20 2.49 -32.10
N GLU A 41 10.04 2.18 -33.10
CA GLU A 41 11.48 2.46 -33.04
C GLU A 41 11.75 3.96 -32.92
N ASP A 42 11.10 4.78 -33.75
CA ASP A 42 11.30 6.22 -33.80
C ASP A 42 10.73 6.92 -32.57
N LEU A 43 9.54 6.49 -32.13
CA LEU A 43 8.93 6.98 -30.89
C LEU A 43 9.75 6.59 -29.68
N TYR A 44 10.27 5.36 -29.62
CA TYR A 44 11.19 4.91 -28.57
C TYR A 44 12.45 5.78 -28.52
N ASN A 45 13.06 6.08 -29.67
CA ASN A 45 14.22 6.96 -29.74
C ASN A 45 13.89 8.34 -29.17
N CYS A 46 12.72 8.90 -29.45
CA CYS A 46 12.28 10.17 -28.85
C CYS A 46 12.19 10.10 -27.31
N ILE A 47 11.70 8.98 -26.76
CA ILE A 47 11.64 8.78 -25.30
C ILE A 47 13.05 8.78 -24.69
N ILE A 48 13.98 8.05 -25.32
CA ILE A 48 15.36 7.93 -24.82
C ILE A 48 16.12 9.25 -24.97
N GLU A 49 15.95 9.96 -26.09
CA GLU A 49 16.49 11.31 -26.31
C GLU A 49 16.05 12.26 -25.18
N GLU A 50 14.75 12.29 -24.87
CA GLU A 50 14.20 13.15 -23.81
C GLU A 50 14.70 12.73 -22.41
N LEU A 51 14.80 11.42 -22.16
CA LEU A 51 15.30 10.85 -20.90
C LEU A 51 16.75 11.29 -20.62
N GLU A 52 17.58 11.35 -21.66
CA GLU A 52 18.99 11.70 -21.57
C GLU A 52 19.21 13.21 -21.49
N GLN A 53 18.45 13.99 -22.28
CA GLN A 53 18.56 15.45 -22.33
C GLN A 53 18.04 16.13 -21.06
N THR A 54 17.01 15.56 -20.43
CA THR A 54 16.40 16.19 -19.27
C THR A 54 17.31 16.17 -18.05
N LYS A 55 17.52 17.35 -17.43
CA LYS A 55 18.30 17.51 -16.19
C LYS A 55 17.49 17.19 -14.92
N SER A 56 16.16 17.30 -14.98
CA SER A 56 15.29 17.04 -13.83
C SER A 56 15.11 15.54 -13.60
N LEU A 57 15.62 15.03 -12.48
CA LEU A 57 15.45 13.62 -12.09
C LEU A 57 13.99 13.23 -11.89
N ASN A 58 13.16 14.21 -11.56
CA ASN A 58 11.74 14.00 -11.41
C ASN A 58 11.07 13.75 -12.78
N THR A 59 11.38 14.54 -13.80
CA THR A 59 10.91 14.27 -15.17
C THR A 59 11.43 12.92 -15.69
N ARG A 60 12.69 12.55 -15.39
CA ARG A 60 13.21 11.22 -15.73
C ARG A 60 12.40 10.09 -15.12
N MET A 61 11.96 10.25 -13.87
CA MET A 61 11.06 9.30 -13.22
C MET A 61 9.69 9.25 -13.93
N ASN A 62 9.14 10.39 -14.34
CA ASN A 62 7.89 10.44 -15.10
C ASN A 62 8.00 9.74 -16.45
N ILE A 63 9.13 9.90 -17.15
CA ILE A 63 9.41 9.16 -18.40
C ILE A 63 9.51 7.66 -18.13
N PHE A 64 10.09 7.25 -17.00
CA PHE A 64 10.15 5.84 -16.62
C PHE A 64 8.75 5.24 -16.36
N TYR A 65 7.83 6.00 -15.76
CA TYR A 65 6.42 5.59 -15.67
C TYR A 65 5.73 5.49 -17.05
N VAL A 66 6.11 6.33 -18.02
CA VAL A 66 5.63 6.19 -19.41
C VAL A 66 6.11 4.89 -20.03
N LEU A 67 7.39 4.54 -19.84
CA LEU A 67 7.93 3.26 -20.32
C LEU A 67 7.20 2.06 -19.70
N ASP A 68 6.92 2.10 -18.39
CA ASP A 68 6.09 1.10 -17.71
C ASP A 68 4.70 0.98 -18.34
N SER A 69 4.00 2.10 -18.52
CA SER A 69 2.67 2.12 -19.16
C SER A 69 2.71 1.53 -20.58
N ILE A 70 3.71 1.89 -21.39
CA ILE A 70 3.90 1.33 -22.73
C ILE A 70 4.15 -0.17 -22.67
N CYS A 71 5.05 -0.65 -21.81
CA CYS A 71 5.31 -2.09 -21.63
C CYS A 71 4.03 -2.85 -21.29
N HIS A 72 3.25 -2.34 -20.35
CA HIS A 72 2.00 -2.97 -19.93
C HIS A 72 0.98 -3.05 -21.08
N GLN A 73 0.75 -1.93 -21.78
CA GLN A 73 -0.16 -1.90 -22.93
C GLN A 73 0.33 -2.76 -24.10
N SER A 74 1.64 -2.77 -24.35
CA SER A 74 2.30 -3.55 -25.39
C SER A 74 2.11 -5.05 -25.14
N HIS A 75 2.35 -5.51 -23.91
CA HIS A 75 2.14 -6.89 -23.49
C HIS A 75 0.67 -7.30 -23.63
N LYS A 76 -0.27 -6.48 -23.14
CA LYS A 76 -1.71 -6.73 -23.29
C LYS A 76 -2.15 -6.82 -24.76
N ALA A 77 -1.52 -6.05 -25.64
CA ALA A 77 -1.79 -6.06 -27.08
C ALA A 77 -1.02 -7.14 -27.86
N GLY A 78 -0.19 -7.97 -27.20
CA GLY A 78 0.67 -8.96 -27.84
C GLY A 78 1.77 -8.37 -28.73
N PHE A 79 2.06 -7.08 -28.59
CA PHE A 79 3.13 -6.39 -29.33
C PHE A 79 4.40 -6.40 -28.48
N HIS A 80 5.53 -6.83 -29.04
CA HIS A 80 6.79 -6.95 -28.30
C HIS A 80 7.84 -5.91 -28.69
N GLY A 81 7.61 -5.10 -29.73
CA GLY A 81 8.62 -4.18 -30.27
C GLY A 81 9.14 -3.16 -29.24
N TYR A 82 8.28 -2.61 -28.37
CA TYR A 82 8.75 -1.74 -27.29
C TYR A 82 9.48 -2.50 -26.18
N ILE A 83 8.99 -3.69 -25.82
CA ILE A 83 9.57 -4.53 -24.77
C ILE A 83 10.99 -4.92 -25.15
N ASP A 84 11.21 -5.37 -26.39
CA ASP A 84 12.52 -5.79 -26.91
C ASP A 84 13.54 -4.64 -26.89
N LEU A 85 13.12 -3.44 -27.31
CA LEU A 85 13.96 -2.23 -27.30
C LEU A 85 14.35 -1.81 -25.87
N ILE A 86 13.38 -1.86 -24.94
CA ILE A 86 13.61 -1.51 -23.54
C ILE A 86 14.52 -2.55 -22.88
N GLN A 87 14.28 -3.84 -23.08
CA GLN A 87 15.09 -4.92 -22.51
C GLN A 87 16.57 -4.78 -22.91
N LYS A 88 16.84 -4.47 -24.18
CA LYS A 88 18.19 -4.27 -24.70
C LYS A 88 18.92 -3.10 -24.05
N ASN A 89 18.19 -2.01 -23.74
CA ASN A 89 18.77 -0.77 -23.22
C ASN A 89 18.51 -0.56 -21.72
N LEU A 90 17.96 -1.56 -21.03
CA LEU A 90 17.51 -1.45 -19.64
C LEU A 90 18.60 -0.92 -18.69
N PRO A 91 19.86 -1.38 -18.75
CA PRO A 91 20.92 -0.83 -17.89
C PRO A 91 21.14 0.67 -18.07
N ARG A 92 21.10 1.16 -19.32
CA ARG A 92 21.27 2.57 -19.67
C ARG A 92 20.10 3.41 -19.17
N ILE A 93 18.87 2.91 -19.35
CA ILE A 93 17.65 3.57 -18.85
C ILE A 93 17.72 3.75 -17.32
N ILE A 94 18.09 2.68 -16.60
CA ILE A 94 18.20 2.72 -15.13
C ILE A 94 19.29 3.68 -14.68
N GLU A 95 20.44 3.74 -15.36
CA GLU A 95 21.49 4.71 -15.07
C GLU A 95 21.02 6.16 -15.28
N CYS A 96 20.22 6.44 -16.31
CA CYS A 96 19.63 7.76 -16.50
C CYS A 96 18.63 8.13 -15.39
N VAL A 97 17.76 7.21 -14.98
CA VAL A 97 16.71 7.46 -13.97
C VAL A 97 17.29 7.53 -12.56
N THR A 98 18.28 6.68 -12.28
CA THR A 98 18.92 6.52 -10.96
C THR A 98 20.44 6.73 -11.07
N PRO A 99 20.91 7.93 -11.44
CA PRO A 99 22.34 8.16 -11.60
C PRO A 99 23.11 7.91 -10.31
N SER A 100 24.37 7.48 -10.42
CA SER A 100 25.24 7.23 -9.27
C SER A 100 25.41 8.51 -8.44
N GLY A 101 25.13 8.41 -7.14
CA GLY A 101 25.28 9.50 -6.17
C GLY A 101 24.00 9.83 -5.39
N PRO A 102 24.09 10.76 -4.42
CA PRO A 102 23.00 11.06 -3.48
C PRO A 102 21.72 11.56 -4.19
N LYS A 103 21.87 12.36 -5.25
CA LYS A 103 20.75 12.87 -6.04
C LYS A 103 19.94 11.75 -6.69
N GLY A 104 20.57 10.68 -7.17
CA GLY A 104 19.86 9.57 -7.82
C GLY A 104 19.16 8.63 -6.84
N ASN A 105 19.55 8.63 -5.57
CA ASN A 105 18.94 7.78 -4.54
C ASN A 105 17.45 8.09 -4.35
N VAL A 106 17.01 9.32 -4.62
CA VAL A 106 15.59 9.72 -4.51
C VAL A 106 14.66 8.93 -5.43
N ASN A 107 15.17 8.38 -6.53
CA ASN A 107 14.38 7.61 -7.50
C ASN A 107 14.52 6.09 -7.29
N VAL A 108 15.42 5.61 -6.41
CA VAL A 108 15.72 4.19 -6.26
C VAL A 108 14.48 3.40 -5.81
N ALA A 109 13.79 3.86 -4.78
CA ALA A 109 12.59 3.18 -4.26
C ALA A 109 11.48 3.06 -5.32
N GLY A 110 11.19 4.15 -6.05
CA GLY A 110 10.20 4.14 -7.13
C GLY A 110 10.61 3.25 -8.30
N THR A 111 11.89 3.24 -8.64
CA THR A 111 12.44 2.39 -9.72
C THR A 111 12.31 0.91 -9.36
N LYS A 112 12.69 0.52 -8.14
CA LYS A 112 12.54 -0.86 -7.64
C LYS A 112 11.10 -1.33 -7.67
N LYS A 113 10.15 -0.47 -7.26
CA LYS A 113 8.72 -0.80 -7.31
C LYS A 113 8.27 -1.17 -8.73
N ILE A 114 8.71 -0.43 -9.74
CA ILE A 114 8.40 -0.74 -11.15
C ILE A 114 9.07 -2.05 -11.60
N LEU A 115 10.34 -2.28 -11.22
CA LEU A 115 11.04 -3.52 -11.55
C LEU A 115 10.34 -4.74 -10.95
N GLU A 116 9.85 -4.65 -9.73
CA GLU A 116 9.07 -5.72 -9.10
C GLU A 116 7.72 -5.93 -9.79
N LEU A 117 7.03 -4.84 -10.17
CA LEU A 117 5.81 -4.94 -10.97
C LEU A 117 6.06 -5.63 -12.32
N TRP A 118 7.19 -5.34 -12.97
CA TRP A 118 7.58 -5.99 -14.22
C TRP A 118 7.89 -7.48 -14.03
N ARG A 119 8.48 -7.87 -12.89
CA ARG A 119 8.73 -9.26 -12.52
C ARG A 119 7.44 -10.03 -12.30
N VAL A 120 6.54 -9.50 -11.46
CA VAL A 120 5.21 -10.11 -11.17
C VAL A 120 4.41 -10.29 -12.46
N ARG A 121 4.43 -9.29 -13.34
CA ARG A 121 3.73 -9.32 -14.64
C ARG A 121 4.46 -10.12 -15.72
N LYS A 122 5.66 -10.65 -15.44
CA LYS A 122 6.52 -11.41 -16.36
C LYS A 122 6.79 -10.68 -17.68
N LEU A 123 6.96 -9.35 -17.63
CA LEU A 123 7.23 -8.53 -18.81
C LEU A 123 8.65 -8.73 -19.35
N PHE A 124 9.59 -9.01 -18.45
CA PHE A 124 10.99 -9.24 -18.76
C PHE A 124 11.49 -10.50 -18.05
N SER A 125 12.60 -11.07 -18.52
CA SER A 125 13.23 -12.21 -17.83
C SER A 125 13.83 -11.79 -16.48
N ASP A 126 13.70 -12.63 -15.46
CA ASP A 126 14.30 -12.39 -14.13
C ASP A 126 15.80 -12.09 -14.21
N SER A 127 16.53 -12.82 -15.06
CA SER A 127 17.97 -12.61 -15.26
C SER A 127 18.34 -11.21 -15.78
N ALA A 128 17.42 -10.54 -16.49
CA ALA A 128 17.62 -9.18 -16.98
C ALA A 128 17.34 -8.15 -15.89
N LEU A 129 16.29 -8.38 -15.09
CA LEU A 129 15.94 -7.52 -13.96
C LEU A 129 16.98 -7.59 -12.84
N ASP A 130 17.48 -8.79 -12.52
CA ASP A 130 18.50 -8.99 -11.49
C ASP A 130 19.81 -8.24 -11.77
N LYS A 131 20.19 -8.10 -13.05
CA LYS A 131 21.39 -7.36 -13.46
C LYS A 131 21.30 -5.88 -13.08
N VAL A 132 20.10 -5.30 -13.19
CA VAL A 132 19.88 -3.87 -12.89
C VAL A 132 19.44 -3.63 -11.46
N GLU A 133 18.84 -4.62 -10.78
CA GLU A 133 18.41 -4.49 -9.40
C GLU A 133 19.56 -4.61 -8.38
N LYS A 134 20.51 -5.53 -8.60
CA LYS A 134 21.70 -5.70 -7.74
C LYS A 134 22.43 -4.39 -7.41
N PRO A 135 22.77 -3.51 -8.37
CA PRO A 135 23.43 -2.24 -8.06
C PRO A 135 22.54 -1.25 -7.30
N LEU A 136 21.21 -1.38 -7.38
CA LEU A 136 20.28 -0.52 -6.63
C LEU A 136 20.20 -0.93 -5.16
N LEU A 137 20.17 -2.23 -4.87
CA LEU A 137 20.14 -2.77 -3.50
C LEU A 137 21.40 -2.38 -2.70
N SER A 138 22.57 -2.47 -3.32
CA SER A 138 23.84 -2.08 -2.68
C SER A 138 23.88 -0.60 -2.26
N ARG A 139 23.08 0.26 -2.91
CA ARG A 139 23.03 1.70 -2.61
C ARG A 139 22.13 2.04 -1.42
N GLU A 140 21.06 1.28 -1.21
CA GLU A 140 20.17 1.46 -0.05
C GLU A 140 20.89 1.10 1.25
N LEU A 141 21.66 0.02 1.25
CA LEU A 141 22.45 -0.42 2.41
C LEU A 141 23.54 0.59 2.83
N GLY A 142 23.97 1.47 1.90
CA GLY A 142 24.92 2.55 2.18
C GLY A 142 24.27 3.91 2.44
N ALA A 143 22.95 4.02 2.40
CA ALA A 143 22.22 5.29 2.51
C ALA A 143 21.95 5.76 3.96
N ASP A 144 22.23 4.92 4.96
CA ASP A 144 22.10 5.25 6.40
C ASP A 144 23.24 6.14 6.94
N ALA A 145 24.17 6.55 6.09
CA ALA A 145 25.14 7.58 6.45
C ALA A 145 24.43 8.95 6.56
N PRO A 146 24.73 9.78 7.58
CA PRO A 146 24.06 11.06 7.79
C PRO A 146 24.22 11.92 6.54
N ALA A 147 23.11 12.16 5.85
CA ALA A 147 23.07 12.83 4.57
C ALA A 147 23.68 14.24 4.67
N SER A 148 24.67 14.53 3.83
CA SER A 148 25.14 15.89 3.59
C SER A 148 23.96 16.76 3.14
N PHE A 149 23.70 17.85 3.85
CA PHE A 149 22.55 18.73 3.66
C PHE A 149 22.45 19.40 2.28
N ASP A 150 23.51 19.42 1.48
CA ASP A 150 23.47 19.97 0.12
C ASP A 150 23.29 18.86 -0.92
N THR A 151 22.03 18.47 -1.12
CA THR A 151 21.65 17.58 -2.20
C THR A 151 21.66 18.29 -3.56
N GLY A 152 22.00 19.59 -3.64
CA GLY A 152 22.14 20.35 -4.87
C GLY A 152 20.89 20.45 -5.73
N PHE A 153 19.69 20.28 -5.16
CA PHE A 153 18.41 20.53 -5.82
C PHE A 153 17.98 21.98 -5.60
N THR A 154 17.37 22.59 -6.62
CA THR A 154 16.76 23.91 -6.46
C THR A 154 15.50 23.81 -5.60
N LYS A 155 15.12 24.89 -4.93
CA LYS A 155 13.88 24.93 -4.14
C LYS A 155 12.65 24.59 -5.00
N ASP A 156 12.62 25.06 -6.24
CA ASP A 156 11.51 24.82 -7.16
C ASP A 156 11.44 23.33 -7.58
N ASP A 157 12.60 22.68 -7.79
CA ASP A 157 12.65 21.23 -8.06
C ASP A 157 12.11 20.42 -6.88
N ILE A 158 12.44 20.83 -5.65
CA ILE A 158 11.97 20.17 -4.43
C ILE A 158 10.45 20.32 -4.30
N LEU A 159 9.92 21.53 -4.44
CA LEU A 159 8.48 21.79 -4.35
C LEU A 159 7.69 21.03 -5.41
N LYS A 160 8.16 21.08 -6.66
CA LYS A 160 7.54 20.34 -7.77
C LYS A 160 7.51 18.84 -7.48
N ARG A 161 8.60 18.29 -6.94
CA ARG A 161 8.65 16.88 -6.57
C ARG A 161 7.71 16.54 -5.43
N MET A 162 7.61 17.39 -4.40
CA MET A 162 6.67 17.20 -3.29
C MET A 162 5.23 17.20 -3.78
N ASP A 163 4.85 18.12 -4.67
CA ASP A 163 3.51 18.17 -5.23
C ASP A 163 3.20 16.94 -6.08
N GLU A 164 4.17 16.48 -6.88
CA GLU A 164 4.03 15.26 -7.67
C GLU A 164 3.96 14.00 -6.81
N ASP A 165 4.72 13.91 -5.73
CA ASP A 165 4.64 12.81 -4.75
C ASP A 165 3.31 12.81 -4.00
N ARG A 166 2.77 14.00 -3.64
CA ARG A 166 1.44 14.11 -3.05
C ARG A 166 0.37 13.59 -4.00
N GLU A 167 0.45 13.98 -5.27
CA GLU A 167 -0.50 13.52 -6.28
C GLU A 167 -0.41 12.00 -6.51
N ARG A 168 0.80 11.43 -6.50
CA ARG A 168 1.01 9.97 -6.57
C ARG A 168 0.36 9.24 -5.39
N HIS A 169 0.64 9.66 -4.17
CA HIS A 169 0.06 9.03 -2.97
C HIS A 169 -1.45 9.15 -2.92
N LYS A 170 -1.98 10.32 -3.30
CA LYS A 170 -3.42 10.54 -3.40
C LYS A 170 -4.07 9.49 -4.30
N ARG A 171 -3.53 9.26 -5.50
CA ARG A 171 -4.08 8.25 -6.42
C ARG A 171 -3.96 6.83 -5.94
N ILE A 172 -2.83 6.45 -5.34
CA ILE A 172 -2.68 5.10 -4.76
C ILE A 172 -3.82 4.85 -3.76
N ARG A 173 -4.16 5.84 -2.92
CA ARG A 173 -5.27 5.71 -1.97
C ARG A 173 -6.64 5.65 -2.62
N GLU A 174 -6.84 6.33 -3.76
CA GLU A 174 -8.08 6.25 -4.54
C GLU A 174 -8.22 4.90 -5.28
N GLU A 175 -7.11 4.28 -5.68
CA GLU A 175 -7.09 3.01 -6.43
C GLU A 175 -7.30 1.78 -5.54
N ILE A 176 -6.87 1.81 -4.26
CA ILE A 176 -6.96 0.67 -3.32
C ILE A 176 -8.38 0.09 -3.22
N TRP A 177 -9.41 0.92 -3.35
CA TRP A 177 -10.81 0.50 -3.19
C TRP A 177 -11.48 0.12 -4.51
N ILE A 178 -10.78 0.22 -5.65
CA ILE A 178 -11.34 -0.11 -6.97
C ILE A 178 -11.23 -1.62 -7.20
N ARG A 179 -12.37 -2.26 -7.47
CA ARG A 179 -12.44 -3.68 -7.81
C ARG A 179 -12.65 -3.87 -9.32
N PRO A 180 -11.87 -4.73 -9.98
CA PRO A 180 -11.99 -4.94 -11.42
C PRO A 180 -13.28 -5.70 -11.77
N SER A 181 -13.88 -5.40 -12.92
CA SER A 181 -15.18 -5.98 -13.33
C SER A 181 -15.10 -7.45 -13.77
N ASP A 182 -13.89 -7.94 -14.06
CA ASP A 182 -13.58 -9.29 -14.50
C ASP A 182 -13.15 -10.21 -13.34
N GLU A 183 -13.27 -9.75 -12.10
CA GLU A 183 -12.94 -10.54 -10.92
C GLU A 183 -13.93 -11.69 -10.68
N ASP A 184 -13.45 -12.76 -10.03
CA ASP A 184 -14.32 -13.86 -9.61
C ASP A 184 -15.39 -13.35 -8.63
N PRO A 185 -16.67 -13.74 -8.76
CA PRO A 185 -17.72 -13.27 -7.86
C PRO A 185 -17.46 -13.55 -6.36
N GLY A 186 -16.66 -14.55 -6.02
CA GLY A 186 -16.28 -14.86 -4.64
C GLY A 186 -15.04 -14.12 -4.13
N ALA A 187 -14.30 -13.43 -5.00
CA ALA A 187 -13.06 -12.76 -4.62
C ALA A 187 -13.28 -11.65 -3.58
N GLU A 188 -14.43 -10.95 -3.64
CA GLU A 188 -14.81 -9.96 -2.63
C GLU A 188 -14.86 -10.56 -1.25
N PHE A 189 -15.60 -11.66 -1.15
CA PHE A 189 -15.82 -12.33 0.12
C PHE A 189 -14.52 -12.89 0.67
N LEU A 190 -13.68 -13.49 -0.16
CA LEU A 190 -12.40 -14.07 0.27
C LEU A 190 -11.44 -12.99 0.79
N GLN A 191 -11.35 -11.85 0.10
CA GLN A 191 -10.53 -10.73 0.58
C GLN A 191 -11.04 -10.24 1.94
N TYR A 192 -12.35 -10.00 2.06
CA TYR A 192 -12.92 -9.58 3.34
C TYR A 192 -12.71 -10.62 4.44
N TRP A 193 -12.79 -11.91 4.12
CA TRP A 193 -12.59 -12.99 5.09
C TRP A 193 -11.16 -13.01 5.65
N ASP A 194 -10.17 -12.74 4.80
CA ASP A 194 -8.76 -12.71 5.19
C ASP A 194 -8.38 -11.39 5.90
N ASP A 195 -9.00 -10.28 5.52
CA ASP A 195 -8.70 -8.93 6.02
C ASP A 195 -9.57 -8.51 7.22
N VAL A 196 -10.57 -9.30 7.63
CA VAL A 196 -11.48 -8.92 8.72
C VAL A 196 -10.72 -8.86 10.05
N SER A 197 -10.85 -7.74 10.77
CA SER A 197 -10.40 -7.63 12.16
C SER A 197 -11.45 -8.20 13.11
N ASP A 198 -11.00 -8.61 14.30
CA ASP A 198 -11.91 -8.87 15.41
C ASP A 198 -12.68 -7.59 15.79
N LEU A 199 -13.88 -7.76 16.34
CA LEU A 199 -14.71 -6.64 16.80
C LEU A 199 -14.02 -5.89 17.95
N ASP A 200 -13.93 -4.57 17.80
CA ASP A 200 -13.40 -3.67 18.82
C ASP A 200 -14.49 -2.77 19.45
N GLU A 201 -14.08 -1.90 20.37
CA GLU A 201 -14.99 -0.97 21.06
C GLU A 201 -15.67 0.01 20.09
N VAL A 202 -14.97 0.45 19.04
CA VAL A 202 -15.51 1.38 18.03
C VAL A 202 -16.60 0.69 17.21
N ASP A 203 -16.41 -0.59 16.87
CA ASP A 203 -17.44 -1.37 16.17
C ASP A 203 -18.74 -1.46 16.99
N TYR A 204 -18.65 -1.69 18.30
CA TYR A 204 -19.82 -1.73 19.17
C TYR A 204 -20.51 -0.36 19.28
N GLU A 205 -19.75 0.72 19.36
CA GLU A 205 -20.29 2.10 19.35
C GLU A 205 -21.05 2.40 18.05
N ASP A 206 -20.49 2.03 16.90
CA ASP A 206 -21.13 2.22 15.59
C ASP A 206 -22.42 1.38 15.46
N MET A 207 -22.41 0.15 15.98
CA MET A 207 -23.59 -0.72 16.02
C MET A 207 -24.71 -0.16 16.91
N GLU A 208 -24.35 0.34 18.10
CA GLU A 208 -25.31 0.95 19.03
C GLU A 208 -25.91 2.23 18.44
N ALA A 209 -25.09 3.10 17.84
CA ALA A 209 -25.54 4.33 17.21
C ALA A 209 -26.52 4.06 16.05
N GLU A 210 -26.25 3.07 15.20
CA GLU A 210 -27.16 2.72 14.11
C GLU A 210 -28.45 2.07 14.65
N ASN A 211 -28.38 1.29 15.73
CA ASN A 211 -29.56 0.74 16.41
C ASN A 211 -30.44 1.83 17.04
N GLU A 212 -29.85 2.81 17.72
CA GLU A 212 -30.56 3.94 18.34
C GLU A 212 -31.35 4.74 17.29
N LYS A 213 -30.79 4.91 16.10
CA LYS A 213 -31.46 5.60 14.98
C LYS A 213 -32.77 4.92 14.55
N TYR A 214 -32.82 3.59 14.52
CA TYR A 214 -34.06 2.86 14.16
C TYR A 214 -34.98 2.60 15.36
N LEU A 215 -34.42 2.54 16.57
CA LEU A 215 -35.13 2.17 17.79
C LEU A 215 -34.76 3.11 18.95
N PRO A 216 -35.09 4.42 18.85
CA PRO A 216 -34.61 5.45 19.79
C PRO A 216 -35.21 5.36 21.20
N GLY A 217 -36.23 4.52 21.39
CA GLY A 217 -36.88 4.29 22.69
C GLY A 217 -36.80 2.84 23.17
N TYR A 218 -35.97 2.03 22.51
CA TYR A 218 -35.84 0.63 22.87
C TYR A 218 -34.87 0.48 24.04
N PRO A 219 -35.25 -0.25 25.11
CA PRO A 219 -34.43 -0.36 26.31
C PRO A 219 -33.35 -1.41 26.10
N TRP A 220 -32.33 -1.09 25.29
CA TRP A 220 -31.20 -1.97 24.98
C TRP A 220 -30.50 -2.50 26.23
N GLU A 221 -30.47 -1.70 27.31
CA GLU A 221 -29.97 -2.09 28.64
C GLU A 221 -30.65 -3.35 29.22
N LEU A 222 -31.93 -3.58 28.91
CA LEU A 222 -32.71 -4.70 29.45
C LEU A 222 -32.60 -5.99 28.62
N GLU A 223 -32.03 -5.91 27.42
CA GLU A 223 -31.96 -7.06 26.50
C GLU A 223 -30.67 -7.87 26.64
N PHE A 224 -29.57 -7.24 27.10
CA PHE A 224 -28.34 -7.96 27.44
C PHE A 224 -28.58 -9.02 28.54
N ASP A 225 -29.48 -8.76 29.49
CA ASP A 225 -29.87 -9.71 30.55
C ASP A 225 -30.68 -10.92 30.04
N ARG A 226 -31.22 -10.86 28.82
CA ARG A 226 -32.01 -11.95 28.22
C ARG A 226 -31.12 -12.97 27.51
N PHE A 227 -30.03 -12.53 26.90
CA PHE A 227 -29.14 -13.36 26.08
C PHE A 227 -27.93 -13.90 26.86
N LEU A 228 -27.57 -13.28 27.98
CA LEU A 228 -26.71 -13.94 28.95
C LEU A 228 -27.51 -15.08 29.59
N PRO A 229 -27.01 -16.33 29.59
CA PRO A 229 -27.68 -17.39 30.32
C PRO A 229 -27.81 -16.91 31.77
N SER A 230 -29.06 -16.83 32.24
CA SER A 230 -29.39 -16.43 33.59
C SER A 230 -28.38 -17.04 34.57
N PRO A 231 -27.90 -16.28 35.59
CA PRO A 231 -26.99 -16.80 36.63
C PRO A 231 -27.49 -18.10 37.30
N ALA A 232 -28.76 -18.46 37.07
CA ALA A 232 -29.38 -19.72 37.45
C ALA A 232 -28.64 -20.98 36.97
N ILE A 233 -27.82 -20.95 35.89
CA ILE A 233 -27.03 -22.14 35.48
C ILE A 233 -25.93 -22.46 36.51
N PHE A 234 -25.46 -21.47 37.28
CA PHE A 234 -24.45 -21.67 38.33
C PHE A 234 -25.02 -21.97 39.72
N LYS A 235 -26.33 -22.23 39.86
CA LYS A 235 -26.88 -22.83 41.09
C LYS A 235 -26.55 -24.32 41.14
N LEU A 236 -25.26 -24.62 41.29
CA LEU A 236 -24.75 -25.92 41.73
C LEU A 236 -25.42 -26.28 43.06
N LYS A 237 -26.00 -27.49 43.09
CA LYS A 237 -26.67 -28.12 44.22
C LYS A 237 -25.90 -27.93 45.53
N PRO A 238 -26.57 -27.66 46.66
CA PRO A 238 -25.90 -27.58 47.96
C PRO A 238 -25.45 -29.00 48.34
N GLY A 239 -24.15 -29.26 48.33
CA GLY A 239 -23.61 -30.51 48.87
C GLY A 239 -22.42 -31.15 48.14
N LEU A 240 -21.78 -30.49 47.18
CA LEU A 240 -20.54 -31.04 46.61
C LEU A 240 -19.37 -30.04 46.65
N SER A 241 -18.51 -30.31 47.63
CA SER A 241 -17.10 -29.92 47.72
C SER A 241 -16.76 -28.48 48.12
N VAL A 242 -16.91 -28.24 49.42
CA VAL A 242 -16.09 -27.27 50.21
C VAL A 242 -14.60 -27.67 50.24
N LYS A 243 -14.14 -28.64 49.42
CA LYS A 243 -12.76 -29.14 49.45
C LYS A 243 -11.88 -28.72 48.26
N LEU A 244 -12.40 -27.95 47.30
CA LEU A 244 -11.56 -27.41 46.21
C LEU A 244 -11.09 -25.96 46.45
N MET A 245 -11.65 -25.27 47.44
CA MET A 245 -11.36 -23.84 47.67
C MET A 245 -10.42 -23.56 48.86
N GLU A 246 -10.15 -24.54 49.72
CA GLU A 246 -9.24 -24.38 50.87
C GLU A 246 -7.76 -24.63 50.56
N SER A 247 -7.41 -25.09 49.35
CA SER A 247 -5.99 -25.37 49.01
C SER A 247 -5.25 -24.23 48.30
N VAL A 248 -5.86 -23.04 48.13
CA VAL A 248 -5.24 -21.97 47.32
C VAL A 248 -5.11 -20.63 48.07
N PHE A 249 -5.65 -20.48 49.28
CA PHE A 249 -5.54 -19.24 50.04
C PHE A 249 -5.04 -19.48 51.47
N SER A 250 -3.79 -19.93 51.60
CA SER A 250 -2.94 -19.43 52.69
C SER A 250 -2.14 -18.29 52.09
N ASP A 251 -2.58 -17.06 52.34
CA ASP A 251 -1.76 -16.05 53.01
C ASP A 251 -2.43 -14.67 52.91
N THR A 252 -2.68 -14.13 54.11
CA THR A 252 -2.69 -12.71 54.45
C THR A 252 -3.58 -11.76 53.65
N ALA A 253 -4.75 -11.41 54.22
CA ALA A 253 -5.10 -10.01 54.50
C ALA A 253 -6.37 -9.92 55.36
N VAL A 254 -6.30 -9.09 56.39
CA VAL A 254 -7.33 -8.80 57.38
C VAL A 254 -8.49 -8.03 56.74
N ILE A 255 -9.73 -8.50 56.92
CA ILE A 255 -10.97 -7.83 56.50
C ILE A 255 -11.48 -6.97 57.66
N THR A 256 -11.67 -5.66 57.45
CA THR A 256 -12.59 -4.83 58.23
C THR A 256 -13.88 -4.58 57.44
N PRO A 257 -15.07 -4.52 58.08
CA PRO A 257 -16.34 -4.65 57.38
C PRO A 257 -17.00 -3.29 57.16
N SER A 258 -17.08 -2.82 55.91
CA SER A 258 -18.08 -1.82 55.50
C SER A 258 -18.04 -1.60 54.00
N ALA A 259 -18.79 -2.39 53.22
CA ALA A 259 -19.40 -1.96 51.97
C ALA A 259 -20.35 -3.04 51.46
N THR A 260 -21.56 -2.61 51.10
CA THR A 260 -22.64 -3.35 50.47
C THR A 260 -22.22 -4.02 49.16
N THR A 261 -22.76 -5.22 48.93
CA THR A 261 -22.39 -6.24 47.93
C THR A 261 -22.45 -5.83 46.44
N THR A 262 -22.86 -4.61 46.09
CA THR A 262 -22.99 -4.19 44.69
C THR A 262 -21.70 -3.58 44.11
N THR A 263 -20.79 -3.07 44.95
CA THR A 263 -19.61 -2.32 44.47
C THR A 263 -18.42 -3.22 44.08
N VAL A 264 -18.42 -4.51 44.43
CA VAL A 264 -17.26 -5.40 44.23
C VAL A 264 -17.16 -5.95 42.80
N PHE A 265 -18.28 -6.04 42.06
CA PHE A 265 -18.26 -6.60 40.70
C PHE A 265 -17.65 -5.65 39.65
N ILE A 266 -17.78 -4.33 39.86
CA ILE A 266 -17.30 -3.33 38.90
C ILE A 266 -15.79 -3.10 39.00
N THR A 267 -15.16 -3.37 40.16
CA THR A 267 -13.71 -3.18 40.33
C THR A 267 -12.87 -4.40 39.94
N ILE A 268 -13.43 -5.62 39.97
CA ILE A 268 -12.65 -6.84 39.63
C ILE A 268 -12.45 -6.99 38.11
N PHE A 269 -13.38 -6.53 37.27
CA PHE A 269 -13.19 -6.57 35.82
C PHE A 269 -12.24 -5.48 35.30
N ARG A 270 -12.10 -4.37 36.03
CA ARG A 270 -11.30 -3.21 35.62
C ARG A 270 -9.78 -3.39 35.82
N SER A 271 -9.32 -4.50 36.43
CA SER A 271 -7.89 -4.76 36.69
C SER A 271 -7.29 -5.92 35.89
N ARG A 272 -8.06 -6.60 35.03
CA ARG A 272 -7.57 -7.76 34.25
C ARG A 272 -7.24 -7.50 32.77
N TYR A 273 -7.35 -6.26 32.30
CA TYR A 273 -7.03 -5.90 30.90
C TYR A 273 -6.09 -4.69 30.80
N SER A 274 -5.21 -4.48 31.78
CA SER A 274 -4.21 -3.39 31.74
C SER A 274 -2.76 -3.82 31.64
N ASP A 275 -2.41 -5.11 31.60
CA ASP A 275 -1.02 -5.53 31.42
C ASP A 275 -0.90 -6.58 30.32
N GLY A 276 -0.31 -6.16 29.20
CA GLY A 276 0.21 -7.05 28.19
C GLY A 276 1.38 -7.87 28.75
N GLY A 277 1.38 -9.16 28.44
CA GLY A 277 2.46 -10.07 28.82
C GLY A 277 2.49 -11.29 27.90
N THR A 278 3.52 -11.36 27.08
CA THR A 278 3.89 -12.43 26.15
C THR A 278 4.38 -13.71 26.84
N PHE A 279 4.11 -14.86 26.18
CA PHE A 279 4.87 -16.13 26.11
C PHE A 279 5.15 -16.97 27.38
N ASP A 280 4.80 -18.26 27.37
CA ASP A 280 5.76 -19.37 27.11
C ASP A 280 5.07 -20.75 27.04
N GLU A 281 5.48 -21.55 26.07
CA GLU A 281 5.19 -23.00 25.93
C GLU A 281 5.91 -23.79 27.02
N ILE A 282 5.20 -24.68 27.73
CA ILE A 282 5.60 -26.08 28.06
C ILE A 282 4.32 -26.92 28.16
#